data_AF-A0A6L7SSA6-F1
#
_entry.id   AF-A0A6L7SSA6-F1
#
_cell.length_a   1.000
_cell.length_b   1.000
_cell.length_c   1.000
_cell.angle_alpha   90.00
_cell.angle_beta   90.00
_cell.angle_gamma   90.00
#
_symmetry.space_group_name_H-M   'P 1'
#
loop_
_entity.id
_entity.type
_entity.pdbx_description
1 polymer ?
#
loop_
_entity_poly.entity_id
_entity_poly.type
_entity_poly.pdbx_seq_one_letter_code
_entity_poly.pdbx_strand_id
1 'polypeptide(L)'
;LVLWEQLMETGRKFDICPYGTESMHVLRAEKGFIIVGQDTDGTVTPMDLGMDWIVSRKKRDFLGKRSFDRTDTSRPGRKQLVGLLTEDPEFVLPEGAHVVSELKSSPPMDMLGHVTSSYRSPNVGRSIAMALLKDGFNRKGQTLNVPLMNGTSQRVTVTDPIFLTG
;
A
#
# COMPACT_ATOMS: atom_id res chain seq x y z
N LEU A 1 -31.07 16.02 1.55
CA LEU A 1 -31.19 14.70 2.20
C LEU A 1 -32.17 13.77 1.49
N VAL A 2 -33.18 14.29 0.76
CA VAL A 2 -34.18 13.50 0.01
C VAL A 2 -33.60 12.30 -0.78
N LEU A 3 -32.53 12.50 -1.55
CA LEU A 3 -31.91 11.40 -2.31
C LEU A 3 -31.34 10.31 -1.40
N TRP A 4 -30.63 10.69 -0.34
CA TRP A 4 -30.04 9.75 0.62
C TRP A 4 -31.12 8.91 1.30
N GLU A 5 -32.18 9.54 1.78
CA GLU A 5 -33.32 8.87 2.43
C GLU A 5 -34.00 7.88 1.48
N GLN A 6 -34.22 8.27 0.22
CA GLN A 6 -34.81 7.40 -0.80
C GLN A 6 -33.94 6.18 -1.13
N LEU A 7 -32.61 6.36 -1.19
CA LEU A 7 -31.66 5.26 -1.40
C LEU A 7 -31.68 4.29 -0.22
N MET A 8 -31.64 4.81 1.01
CA MET A 8 -31.71 3.98 2.22
C MET A 8 -33.03 3.21 2.31
N GLU A 9 -34.16 3.85 1.96
CA GLU A 9 -35.47 3.19 1.92
C GLU A 9 -35.50 2.04 0.91
N THR A 10 -35.12 2.32 -0.33
CA THR A 10 -35.19 1.35 -1.42
C THR A 10 -34.20 0.21 -1.21
N GLY A 11 -33.06 0.48 -0.57
CA GLY A 11 -31.99 -0.47 -0.31
C GLY A 11 -32.24 -1.40 0.87
N ARG A 12 -33.24 -1.15 1.74
CA ARG A 12 -33.50 -2.01 2.92
C ARG A 12 -33.68 -3.48 2.55
N LYS A 13 -34.33 -3.77 1.42
CA LYS A 13 -34.53 -5.14 0.92
C LYS A 13 -33.25 -5.89 0.53
N PHE A 14 -32.12 -5.17 0.44
CA PHE A 14 -30.80 -5.70 0.13
C PHE A 14 -29.83 -5.56 1.32
N ASP A 15 -30.32 -5.21 2.51
CA ASP A 15 -29.49 -4.91 3.68
C ASP A 15 -28.45 -3.82 3.41
N ILE A 16 -28.89 -2.72 2.78
CA ILE A 16 -28.01 -1.58 2.47
C ILE A 16 -27.34 -1.06 3.75
N CYS A 17 -26.01 -1.00 3.71
CA CYS A 17 -25.19 -0.53 4.82
C CYS A 17 -24.47 0.78 4.45
N PRO A 18 -24.73 1.91 5.13
CA PRO A 18 -23.97 3.12 4.91
C PRO A 18 -22.56 2.93 5.48
N TYR A 19 -21.55 3.36 4.73
CA TYR A 19 -20.15 3.24 5.16
C TYR A 19 -19.43 4.58 5.07
N GLY A 20 -18.39 4.72 5.90
CA GLY A 20 -17.58 5.94 5.99
C GLY A 20 -16.19 5.77 5.37
N THR A 21 -15.30 6.72 5.69
CA THR A 21 -13.92 6.74 5.17
C THR A 21 -13.10 5.52 5.57
N GLU A 22 -13.25 5.03 6.80
CA GLU A 22 -12.49 3.86 7.26
C GLU A 22 -12.80 2.60 6.44
N SER A 23 -14.10 2.30 6.24
CA SER A 23 -14.49 1.19 5.37
C SER A 23 -14.04 1.40 3.93
N MET A 24 -14.09 2.65 3.42
CA MET A 24 -13.54 2.99 2.10
C MET A 24 -12.04 2.69 2.02
N HIS A 25 -11.27 3.02 3.05
CA HIS A 25 -9.82 2.78 3.13
C HIS A 25 -9.48 1.29 3.11
N VAL A 26 -10.27 0.45 3.80
CA VAL A 26 -10.10 -1.01 3.73
C VAL A 26 -10.41 -1.51 2.32
N LEU A 27 -11.58 -1.18 1.78
CA LEU A 27 -12.04 -1.69 0.47
C LEU A 27 -11.11 -1.32 -0.68
N ARG A 28 -10.58 -0.10 -0.69
CA ARG A 28 -9.61 0.33 -1.73
C ARG A 28 -8.26 -0.37 -1.56
N ALA A 29 -7.82 -0.59 -0.32
CA ALA A 29 -6.54 -1.24 -0.03
C ALA A 29 -6.57 -2.73 -0.39
N GLU A 30 -7.71 -3.41 -0.20
CA GLU A 30 -7.92 -4.78 -0.68
C GLU A 30 -7.67 -4.94 -2.19
N LYS A 31 -7.93 -3.88 -2.96
CA LYS A 31 -7.69 -3.80 -4.42
C LYS A 31 -6.35 -3.15 -4.79
N GLY A 32 -5.53 -2.76 -3.82
CA GLY A 32 -4.24 -2.10 -4.06
C GLY A 32 -4.33 -0.69 -4.62
N PHE A 33 -5.49 -0.03 -4.51
CA PHE A 33 -5.62 1.36 -4.94
C PHE A 33 -4.94 2.30 -3.96
N ILE A 34 -4.26 3.31 -4.48
CA ILE A 34 -3.58 4.32 -3.66
C ILE A 34 -4.52 5.41 -3.16
N ILE A 35 -4.15 6.03 -2.04
CA ILE A 35 -4.64 7.35 -1.63
C ILE A 35 -3.49 8.34 -1.75
N VAL A 36 -3.69 9.40 -2.54
CA VAL A 36 -2.72 10.48 -2.65
C VAL A 36 -2.56 11.16 -1.29
N GLY A 37 -1.33 11.32 -0.85
CA GLY A 37 -0.97 11.85 0.47
C GLY A 37 -0.78 10.78 1.55
N GLN A 38 -1.27 9.55 1.34
CA GLN A 38 -1.05 8.42 2.23
C GLN A 38 -0.06 7.42 1.64
N ASP A 39 -0.31 6.93 0.43
CA ASP A 39 0.60 6.04 -0.30
C ASP A 39 1.57 6.80 -1.23
N THR A 40 1.52 8.14 -1.20
CA THR A 40 2.40 9.03 -1.96
C THR A 40 2.83 10.20 -1.10
N ASP A 41 4.11 10.56 -1.13
CA ASP A 41 4.71 11.63 -0.33
C ASP A 41 5.34 12.76 -1.19
N GLY A 42 4.98 12.82 -2.47
CA GLY A 42 5.56 13.75 -3.45
C GLY A 42 6.86 13.25 -4.10
N THR A 43 7.45 12.16 -3.63
CA THR A 43 8.64 11.53 -4.23
C THR A 43 8.31 10.32 -5.12
N VAL A 44 7.05 9.89 -5.08
CA VAL A 44 6.52 8.68 -5.74
C VAL A 44 6.00 9.00 -7.15
N THR A 45 6.40 8.19 -8.11
CA THR A 45 5.93 8.26 -9.51
C THR A 45 4.89 7.18 -9.80
N PRO A 46 4.11 7.29 -10.89
CA PRO A 46 3.22 6.20 -11.30
C PRO A 46 3.91 4.86 -11.49
N MET A 47 5.18 4.86 -11.92
CA MET A 47 5.97 3.64 -12.11
C MET A 47 6.38 3.00 -10.77
N ASP A 48 6.67 3.82 -9.76
CA ASP A 48 6.88 3.33 -8.39
C ASP A 48 5.61 2.66 -7.84
N LEU A 49 4.43 3.08 -8.28
CA LEU A 49 3.14 2.51 -7.89
C LEU A 49 2.71 1.26 -8.69
N GLY A 50 3.51 0.84 -9.69
CA GLY A 50 3.12 -0.22 -10.62
C GLY A 50 2.01 0.20 -11.59
N MET A 51 1.81 1.52 -11.74
CA MET A 51 0.80 2.13 -12.58
C MET A 51 1.37 2.68 -13.89
N ASP A 52 2.44 2.09 -14.42
CA ASP A 52 3.04 2.46 -15.72
C ASP A 52 2.01 2.58 -16.85
N TRP A 53 0.93 1.79 -16.78
CA TRP A 53 -0.14 1.75 -17.76
C TRP A 53 -0.95 3.06 -17.85
N ILE A 54 -0.97 3.89 -16.79
CA ILE A 54 -1.67 5.19 -16.79
C ILE A 54 -0.85 6.27 -17.49
N VAL A 55 0.46 6.04 -17.68
CA VAL A 55 1.38 7.00 -18.28
C VAL A 55 1.32 6.90 -19.80
N SER A 56 0.89 7.98 -20.46
CA SER A 56 0.76 7.97 -21.92
C SER A 56 2.11 7.88 -22.62
N ARG A 57 2.34 6.77 -23.34
CA ARG A 57 3.49 6.61 -24.24
C ARG A 57 3.29 7.28 -25.61
N LYS A 58 2.03 7.51 -26.00
CA LYS A 58 1.65 8.05 -27.31
C LYS A 58 1.71 9.57 -27.38
N LYS A 59 1.33 10.27 -26.31
CA LYS A 59 1.38 11.74 -26.28
C LYS A 59 2.84 12.20 -26.36
N ARG A 60 3.12 13.14 -27.26
CA ARG A 60 4.46 13.70 -27.42
C ARG A 60 5.00 14.29 -26.11
N ASP A 61 4.17 15.05 -25.39
CA ASP A 61 4.53 15.68 -24.12
C ASP A 61 3.33 15.85 -23.17
N PHE A 62 3.60 15.96 -21.87
CA PHE A 62 2.68 16.32 -20.80
C PHE A 62 3.46 16.76 -19.54
N LEU A 63 2.80 17.48 -18.63
CA LEU A 63 3.44 17.98 -17.42
C LEU A 63 4.08 16.83 -16.61
N GLY A 64 5.38 16.95 -16.35
CA GLY A 64 6.16 15.96 -15.61
C GLY A 64 6.84 14.88 -16.47
N LYS A 65 6.45 14.69 -17.74
CA LYS A 65 7.01 13.62 -18.61
C LYS A 65 8.54 13.65 -18.68
N ARG A 66 9.11 14.83 -18.91
CA ARG A 66 10.56 15.03 -19.02
C ARG A 66 11.33 14.59 -17.78
N SER A 67 10.71 14.66 -16.60
CA SER A 67 11.34 14.31 -15.33
C SER A 67 11.56 12.81 -15.16
N PHE A 68 10.82 11.96 -15.87
CA PHE A 68 10.96 10.51 -15.77
C PHE A 68 12.32 10.00 -16.25
N ASP A 69 12.95 10.69 -17.20
CA ASP A 69 14.28 10.33 -17.72
C ASP A 69 15.45 10.92 -16.91
N ARG A 70 15.17 11.57 -15.77
CA ARG A 70 16.23 12.10 -14.90
C ARG A 70 16.86 10.95 -14.12
N THR A 71 18.16 11.08 -13.85
CA THR A 71 18.98 10.05 -13.18
C THR A 71 18.36 9.50 -11.89
N ASP A 72 17.75 10.33 -11.05
CA ASP A 72 17.08 9.86 -9.83
C ASP A 72 15.78 9.08 -10.12
N THR A 73 15.01 9.49 -11.12
CA THR A 73 13.74 8.85 -11.46
C THR A 73 13.94 7.56 -12.25
N SER A 74 15.00 7.49 -13.06
CA SER A 74 15.37 6.31 -13.84
C SER A 74 16.28 5.34 -13.09
N ARG A 75 16.68 5.62 -11.84
CA ARG A 75 17.62 4.74 -11.12
C ARG A 75 16.96 3.41 -10.72
N PRO A 76 17.72 2.31 -10.68
CA PRO A 76 17.25 1.07 -10.09
C PRO A 76 17.08 1.21 -8.57
N GLY A 77 16.24 0.35 -7.99
CA GLY A 77 16.03 0.29 -6.55
C GLY A 77 15.38 1.53 -5.95
N ARG A 78 14.46 2.18 -6.69
CA ARG A 78 13.52 3.15 -6.10
C ARG A 78 12.56 2.45 -5.16
N LYS A 79 11.89 3.21 -4.29
CA LYS A 79 10.81 2.66 -3.47
C LYS A 79 9.62 2.37 -4.37
N GLN A 80 9.07 1.18 -4.28
CA GLN A 80 7.98 0.68 -5.09
C GLN A 80 6.87 0.15 -4.18
N LEU A 81 5.61 0.37 -4.59
CA LEU A 81 4.44 -0.02 -3.84
C LEU A 81 4.23 -1.53 -3.92
N VAL A 82 4.16 -2.18 -2.77
CA VAL A 82 3.95 -3.62 -2.63
C VAL A 82 2.94 -3.91 -1.53
N GLY A 83 2.43 -5.15 -1.52
CA GLY A 83 1.70 -5.67 -0.38
C GLY A 83 2.64 -6.30 0.65
N LEU A 84 2.18 -6.35 1.89
CA LEU A 84 2.80 -7.03 3.01
C LEU A 84 1.74 -7.86 3.72
N LEU A 85 2.10 -9.11 4.01
CA LEU A 85 1.30 -10.02 4.83
C LEU A 85 2.11 -10.41 6.07
N THR A 86 1.60 -10.10 7.26
CA THR A 86 2.20 -10.53 8.53
C THR A 86 2.13 -12.04 8.70
N GLU A 87 3.04 -12.64 9.46
CA GLU A 87 2.92 -14.07 9.78
C GLU A 87 1.71 -14.37 10.68
N ASP A 88 1.47 -13.51 11.67
CA ASP A 88 0.22 -13.52 12.41
C ASP A 88 -0.86 -12.80 11.57
N PRO A 89 -1.86 -13.53 11.02
CA PRO A 89 -2.90 -12.93 10.18
C PRO A 89 -3.82 -11.99 10.94
N GLU A 90 -3.77 -11.95 12.27
CA GLU A 90 -4.58 -11.03 13.08
C GLU A 90 -3.87 -9.70 13.31
N PHE A 91 -2.54 -9.67 13.20
CA PHE A 91 -1.73 -8.51 13.55
C PHE A 91 -1.79 -7.43 12.46
N VAL A 92 -2.32 -6.26 12.82
CA VAL A 92 -2.33 -5.08 11.94
C VAL A 92 -1.06 -4.26 12.19
N LEU A 93 -0.23 -4.09 11.16
CA LEU A 93 0.98 -3.28 11.26
C LEU A 93 0.63 -1.81 11.53
N PRO A 94 1.42 -1.07 12.33
CA PRO A 94 1.26 0.37 12.42
C PRO A 94 1.60 1.04 11.09
N GLU A 95 0.77 1.98 10.64
CA GLU A 95 1.11 2.84 9.51
C GLU A 95 2.36 3.68 9.86
N GLY A 96 3.26 3.86 8.90
CA GLY A 96 4.57 4.47 9.10
C GLY A 96 5.65 3.55 9.66
N ALA A 97 5.33 2.30 10.05
CA ALA A 97 6.32 1.36 10.55
C ALA A 97 7.42 1.09 9.50
N HIS A 98 8.67 1.06 9.93
CA HIS A 98 9.82 0.80 9.05
C HIS A 98 9.94 -0.67 8.71
N VAL A 99 10.37 -0.95 7.48
CA VAL A 99 10.66 -2.31 7.00
C VAL A 99 12.16 -2.45 6.77
N VAL A 100 12.76 -3.51 7.31
CA VAL A 100 14.21 -3.78 7.25
C VAL A 100 14.46 -5.21 6.76
N SER A 101 15.62 -5.46 6.14
CA SER A 101 16.01 -6.82 5.76
C SER A 101 16.43 -7.65 6.98
N GLU A 102 17.21 -7.05 7.87
CA GLU A 102 17.82 -7.72 9.02
C GLU A 102 17.60 -6.91 10.29
N LEU A 103 17.33 -7.61 11.39
CA LEU A 103 17.29 -7.01 12.71
C LEU A 103 18.71 -6.90 13.26
N LYS A 104 19.08 -5.71 13.74
CA LYS A 104 20.33 -5.47 14.45
C LYS A 104 20.06 -5.34 15.94
N SER A 105 21.05 -5.67 16.77
CA SER A 105 20.97 -5.54 18.23
C SER A 105 20.82 -4.08 18.70
N SER A 106 21.26 -3.13 17.87
CA SER A 106 21.08 -1.70 18.11
C SER A 106 20.88 -0.93 16.78
N PRO A 107 20.23 0.25 16.80
CA PRO A 107 20.19 1.15 15.65
C PRO A 107 21.60 1.65 15.26
N PRO A 108 21.82 2.06 14.00
CA PRO A 108 20.85 2.14 12.91
C PRO A 108 20.69 0.82 12.14
N MET A 109 19.44 0.49 11.82
CA MET A 109 19.11 -0.57 10.85
C MET A 109 19.00 0.02 9.45
N ASP A 110 19.34 -0.77 8.44
CA ASP A 110 19.18 -0.36 7.05
C ASP A 110 17.71 -0.46 6.64
N MET A 111 17.05 0.69 6.55
CA MET A 111 15.63 0.78 6.18
C MET A 111 15.44 0.52 4.68
N LEU A 112 14.63 -0.48 4.35
CA LEU A 112 14.17 -0.73 2.99
C LEU A 112 13.01 0.18 2.60
N GLY A 113 12.15 0.52 3.56
CA GLY A 113 10.94 1.26 3.28
C GLY A 113 10.07 1.42 4.51
N HIS A 114 8.79 1.68 4.27
CA HIS A 114 7.80 1.86 5.33
C HIS A 114 6.41 1.41 4.89
N VAL A 115 5.59 1.04 5.88
CA VAL A 115 4.17 0.76 5.73
C VAL A 115 3.44 2.07 5.47
N THR A 116 2.63 2.13 4.41
CA THR A 116 1.83 3.32 4.06
C THR A 116 0.37 3.18 4.49
N SER A 117 -0.17 1.96 4.41
CA SER A 117 -1.57 1.67 4.72
C SER A 117 -1.67 0.30 5.36
N SER A 118 -2.50 0.13 6.40
CA SER A 118 -2.58 -1.15 7.11
C SER A 118 -3.94 -1.36 7.77
N TYR A 119 -4.56 -2.50 7.52
CA TYR A 119 -5.93 -2.78 7.94
C TYR A 119 -6.14 -4.24 8.31
N ARG A 120 -7.18 -4.50 9.09
CA ARG A 120 -7.81 -5.82 9.16
C ARG A 120 -8.87 -5.93 8.07
N SER A 121 -8.67 -6.82 7.10
CA SER A 121 -9.67 -7.07 6.05
C SER A 121 -10.57 -8.25 6.43
N PRO A 122 -11.90 -8.04 6.56
CA PRO A 122 -12.84 -9.14 6.74
C PRO A 122 -13.03 -9.94 5.43
N ASN A 123 -12.88 -9.31 4.25
CA ASN A 123 -13.06 -9.98 2.96
C ASN A 123 -11.91 -10.93 2.61
N VAL A 124 -10.68 -10.56 2.95
CA VAL A 124 -9.49 -11.40 2.79
C VAL A 124 -9.33 -12.35 3.99
N GLY A 125 -9.96 -12.04 5.13
CA GLY A 125 -9.94 -12.86 6.35
C GLY A 125 -8.69 -12.67 7.21
N ARG A 126 -7.88 -11.64 6.95
CA ARG A 126 -6.60 -11.38 7.63
C ARG A 126 -6.20 -9.90 7.55
N SER A 127 -5.15 -9.52 8.28
CA SER A 127 -4.49 -8.24 8.11
C SER A 127 -3.78 -8.15 6.76
N ILE A 128 -3.85 -6.96 6.20
CA ILE A 128 -3.22 -6.58 4.94
C ILE A 128 -2.52 -5.24 5.15
N ALA A 129 -1.37 -5.05 4.52
CA ALA A 129 -0.67 -3.77 4.55
C ALA A 129 -0.04 -3.46 3.19
N MET A 130 -0.03 -2.19 2.82
CA MET A 130 0.70 -1.67 1.67
C MET A 130 1.96 -0.96 2.15
N ALA A 131 3.02 -1.03 1.37
CA ALA A 131 4.30 -0.42 1.73
C ALA A 131 5.07 0.06 0.51
N LEU A 132 5.86 1.11 0.71
CA LEU A 132 6.82 1.61 -0.27
C LEU A 132 8.21 1.04 0.07
N LEU A 133 8.66 0.03 -0.67
CA LEU A 133 9.92 -0.67 -0.43
C LEU A 133 10.94 -0.42 -1.53
N LYS A 134 12.19 -0.17 -1.17
CA LYS A 134 13.33 -0.09 -2.08
C LYS A 134 13.42 -1.38 -2.90
N ASP A 135 13.31 -1.27 -4.22
CA ASP A 135 13.30 -2.40 -5.15
C ASP A 135 12.15 -3.40 -4.87
N GLY A 136 11.01 -2.89 -4.40
CA GLY A 136 9.90 -3.70 -3.89
C GLY A 136 9.39 -4.77 -4.85
N PHE A 137 9.32 -4.50 -6.15
CA PHE A 137 8.81 -5.47 -7.13
C PHE A 137 9.67 -6.74 -7.21
N ASN A 138 10.99 -6.60 -7.05
CA ASN A 138 11.93 -7.74 -7.03
C ASN A 138 11.99 -8.46 -5.68
N ARG A 139 11.27 -7.95 -4.67
CA ARG A 139 11.22 -8.54 -3.32
C ARG A 139 10.01 -9.41 -3.07
N LYS A 140 9.08 -9.53 -4.02
CA LYS A 140 7.89 -10.39 -3.87
C LYS A 140 8.31 -11.82 -3.49
N GLY A 141 7.63 -12.38 -2.49
CA GLY A 141 7.95 -13.68 -1.88
C GLY A 141 9.04 -13.65 -0.82
N GLN A 142 9.78 -12.55 -0.65
CA GLN A 142 10.76 -12.43 0.44
C GLN A 142 10.07 -12.17 1.77
N THR A 143 10.64 -12.74 2.83
CA THR A 143 10.29 -12.40 4.22
C THR A 143 11.20 -11.29 4.73
N LEU A 144 10.60 -10.22 5.26
CA LEU A 144 11.28 -9.06 5.83
C LEU A 144 10.83 -8.85 7.28
N ASN A 145 11.47 -7.89 7.97
CA ASN A 145 11.19 -7.58 9.37
C ASN A 145 10.63 -6.17 9.52
N VAL A 146 9.69 -6.02 10.45
CA VAL A 146 9.10 -4.75 10.87
C VAL A 146 9.37 -4.56 12.36
N PRO A 147 10.47 -3.89 12.76
CA PRO A 147 10.71 -3.56 14.16
C PRO A 147 9.64 -2.56 14.66
N LEU A 148 9.11 -2.83 15.84
CA LEU A 148 8.08 -2.03 16.48
C LEU A 148 8.68 -1.20 17.63
N MET A 149 8.03 -0.09 17.96
CA MET A 149 8.51 0.83 19.01
C MET A 149 8.49 0.22 20.43
N ASN A 150 7.75 -0.88 20.62
CA ASN A 150 7.71 -1.62 21.88
C ASN A 150 8.86 -2.66 22.02
N GLY A 151 9.81 -2.68 21.09
CA GLY A 151 10.97 -3.57 21.11
C GLY A 151 10.72 -4.97 20.53
N THR A 152 9.50 -5.28 20.07
CA THR A 152 9.24 -6.52 19.32
C THR A 152 9.42 -6.30 17.82
N SER A 153 9.30 -7.36 17.04
CA SER A 153 9.32 -7.27 15.57
C SER A 153 8.29 -8.21 14.97
N GLN A 154 7.79 -7.85 13.79
CA GLN A 154 6.91 -8.70 13.00
C GLN A 154 7.61 -9.14 11.73
N ARG A 155 7.48 -10.43 11.40
CA ARG A 155 7.89 -10.94 10.10
C ARG A 155 6.75 -10.74 9.11
N VAL A 156 7.11 -10.28 7.92
CA VAL A 156 6.15 -9.98 6.84
C VAL A 156 6.64 -10.59 5.54
N THR A 157 5.73 -11.16 4.75
CA THR A 157 6.01 -11.59 3.38
C THR A 157 5.60 -10.49 2.41
N VAL A 158 6.49 -10.13 1.49
CA VAL A 158 6.20 -9.16 0.44
C VAL A 158 5.35 -9.82 -0.65
N THR A 159 4.27 -9.16 -1.05
CA THR A 159 3.33 -9.65 -2.07
C THR A 159 3.00 -8.57 -3.10
N ASP A 160 2.15 -8.91 -4.07
CA ASP A 160 1.40 -7.90 -4.81
C ASP A 160 0.53 -7.06 -3.87
N PRO A 161 0.31 -5.76 -4.16
CA PRO A 161 -0.56 -4.90 -3.36
C PRO A 161 -2.06 -5.19 -3.56
N ILE A 162 -2.41 -6.14 -4.44
CA ILE A 162 -3.79 -6.57 -4.68
C ILE A 162 -4.04 -7.85 -3.89
N PHE A 163 -4.83 -7.74 -2.82
CA PHE A 163 -5.07 -8.86 -1.88
C PHE A 163 -6.32 -9.65 -2.21
N LEU A 164 -7.32 -8.99 -2.80
CA LEU A 164 -8.60 -9.59 -3.16
C LEU A 164 -8.74 -9.66 -4.68
N THR A 165 -8.49 -10.83 -5.25
CA THR A 165 -8.83 -11.15 -6.64
C THR A 165 -10.20 -11.83 -6.68
N GLY A 166 -11.02 -11.48 -7.67
CA GLY A 166 -12.36 -12.04 -7.86
C GLY A 166 -12.33 -13.29 -8.73
#